data_AF-S4P509-F1
#
_entry.id   AF-S4P509-F1
#
_cell.length_a   1.000
_cell.length_b   1.000
_cell.length_c   1.000
_cell.angle_alpha   90.00
_cell.angle_beta   90.00
_cell.angle_gamma   90.00
#
_symmetry.space_group_name_H-M   'P 1'
#
loop_
_entity.id
_entity.type
_entity.pdbx_description
1 polymer ?
#
loop_
_entity_poly.entity_id
_entity_poly.type
_entity_poly.pdbx_seq_one_letter_code
_entity_poly.pdbx_strand_id
1 'polypeptide(L)'
;RNCRPSFHTSLGLYGGVAYSAFSTLVRGKEPWTLSHGGADHARLKPSKACQPIEYPKPDGVLTFDLLSSVALTGTNHEADQPA
;
A
#
# COMPACT_ATOMS: atom_id res chain seq x y z
N ARG A 1 14.18 8.42 -5.75
CA ARG A 1 13.32 9.16 -6.71
C ARG A 1 12.48 8.21 -7.56
N ASN A 2 13.11 7.37 -8.39
CA ASN A 2 12.37 6.55 -9.37
C ASN A 2 11.94 5.16 -8.87
N CYS A 3 12.46 4.67 -7.74
CA CYS A 3 12.14 3.32 -7.25
C CYS A 3 10.66 3.11 -6.93
N ARG A 4 9.96 4.04 -6.27
CA ARG A 4 8.53 3.86 -5.97
C ARG A 4 7.64 4.01 -7.22
N PRO A 5 7.81 5.04 -8.07
CA PRO A 5 7.05 5.14 -9.32
C PRO A 5 7.25 3.96 -10.30
N SER A 6 8.38 3.25 -10.28
CA SER A 6 8.61 2.13 -11.21
C SER A 6 7.66 0.94 -11.01
N PHE A 7 7.04 0.82 -9.83
CA PHE A 7 6.02 -0.18 -9.52
C PHE A 7 4.65 0.11 -10.17
N HIS A 8 4.44 1.31 -10.72
CA HIS A 8 3.16 1.71 -11.32
C HIS A 8 3.03 1.33 -12.80
N THR A 9 3.97 0.53 -13.33
CA THR A 9 3.97 0.05 -14.71
C THR A 9 3.14 -1.23 -14.85
N SER A 10 2.85 -1.66 -16.08
CA SER A 10 2.15 -2.93 -16.35
C SER A 10 2.89 -4.17 -15.82
N LEU A 11 4.20 -4.06 -15.58
CA LEU A 11 5.04 -5.12 -15.00
C LEU A 11 4.97 -5.18 -13.46
N GLY A 12 4.26 -4.23 -12.82
CA GLY A 12 3.94 -4.23 -11.39
C GLY A 12 5.16 -4.47 -10.49
N LEU A 13 5.00 -5.41 -9.55
CA LEU A 13 6.03 -5.76 -8.56
C LEU A 13 7.36 -6.13 -9.22
N TYR A 14 7.34 -7.03 -10.20
CA TYR A 14 8.56 -7.55 -10.83
C TYR A 14 9.31 -6.48 -11.60
N GLY A 15 8.60 -5.63 -12.36
CA GLY A 15 9.20 -4.49 -13.04
C GLY A 15 9.77 -3.47 -12.06
N GLY A 16 9.05 -3.18 -10.98
CA GLY A 16 9.51 -2.28 -9.92
C GLY A 16 10.78 -2.76 -9.23
N VAL A 17 10.88 -4.05 -8.91
CA VAL A 17 12.08 -4.67 -8.32
C VAL A 17 13.26 -4.61 -9.28
N ALA A 18 13.08 -5.03 -10.54
CA ALA A 18 14.15 -5.01 -11.54
C ALA A 18 14.66 -3.59 -11.79
N TYR A 19 13.75 -2.63 -11.95
CA TYR A 19 14.11 -1.22 -12.11
C TYR A 19 14.81 -0.66 -10.87
N SER A 20 14.38 -1.04 -9.66
CA SER A 20 15.02 -0.58 -8.42
C SER A 20 16.45 -1.12 -8.28
N ALA A 21 16.71 -2.35 -8.71
CA ALA A 21 18.05 -2.91 -8.78
C ALA A 21 18.93 -2.11 -9.76
N PHE A 22 18.41 -1.82 -10.95
CA PHE A 22 19.09 -0.97 -11.94
C PHE A 22 19.36 0.44 -11.40
N SER A 23 18.34 1.10 -10.84
CA SER A 23 18.45 2.46 -10.29
C SER A 23 19.51 2.52 -9.19
N THR A 24 19.58 1.49 -8.34
CA THR A 24 20.62 1.36 -7.31
C THR A 24 22.00 1.18 -7.92
N LEU A 25 22.15 0.35 -8.96
CA LEU A 25 23.41 0.12 -9.66
C LEU A 25 23.99 1.42 -10.25
N VAL A 26 23.13 2.24 -10.87
CA VAL A 26 23.51 3.56 -11.42
C VAL A 26 23.45 4.68 -10.38
N ARG A 27 23.25 4.34 -9.10
CA ARG A 27 23.16 5.26 -7.95
C ARG A 27 22.14 6.38 -8.14
N GLY A 28 21.03 6.12 -8.79
CA GLY A 28 19.94 7.09 -9.01
C GLY A 28 20.28 8.21 -9.99
N LYS A 29 21.34 8.05 -10.80
CA LYS A 29 21.84 9.04 -11.78
C LYS A 29 21.13 8.97 -13.14
N GLU A 30 19.94 8.40 -13.20
CA GLU A 30 19.19 8.38 -14.46
C GLU A 30 18.76 9.81 -14.86
N PRO A 31 18.91 10.19 -16.14
CA PRO A 31 18.54 11.53 -16.64
C PRO A 31 17.03 11.69 -16.84
N TRP A 32 16.20 11.02 -16.05
CA TRP A 32 14.74 11.15 -16.07
C TRP A 32 14.15 11.00 -14.66
N THR A 33 12.91 11.46 -14.52
CA THR A 33 12.14 11.32 -13.28
C THR A 33 10.78 10.72 -13.62
N LEU A 34 10.48 9.56 -13.02
CA LEU A 34 9.19 8.90 -13.17
C LEU A 34 8.12 9.62 -12.31
N SER A 35 6.90 9.70 -12.82
CA SER A 35 5.76 10.29 -12.10
C SER A 35 4.93 9.23 -11.38
N HIS A 36 4.34 9.59 -10.23
CA HIS A 36 3.37 8.74 -9.54
C HIS A 36 2.01 8.66 -10.25
N GLY A 37 1.73 9.56 -11.19
CA GLY A 37 0.43 9.70 -11.85
C GLY A 37 -0.59 10.44 -10.99
N GLY A 38 -1.87 10.06 -11.10
CA GLY A 38 -2.98 10.67 -10.36
C GLY A 38 -2.98 10.40 -8.84
N ALA A 39 -3.73 11.22 -8.12
CA ALA A 39 -3.90 11.18 -6.67
C ALA A 39 -4.49 9.85 -6.16
N ASP A 40 -4.14 9.47 -4.93
CA ASP A 40 -4.50 8.17 -4.34
C ASP A 40 -6.02 7.97 -4.19
N HIS A 41 -6.74 8.99 -3.72
CA HIS A 41 -8.20 8.94 -3.54
C HIS A 41 -8.97 8.68 -4.85
N ALA A 42 -8.36 8.93 -6.01
CA ALA A 42 -8.95 8.74 -7.33
C ALA A 42 -8.61 7.36 -7.94
N ARG A 43 -7.87 6.49 -7.24
CA ARG A 43 -7.41 5.19 -7.76
C ARG A 43 -8.42 4.05 -7.57
N LEU A 44 -9.45 4.26 -6.75
CA LEU A 44 -10.46 3.24 -6.49
C LEU A 44 -11.31 2.99 -7.74
N LYS A 45 -11.61 1.72 -7.98
CA LYS A 45 -12.59 1.30 -8.98
C LYS A 45 -13.99 1.20 -8.33
N PRO A 46 -15.08 1.42 -9.07
CA PRO A 46 -16.42 1.14 -8.58
C PRO A 46 -16.56 -0.31 -8.11
N SER A 47 -17.29 -0.55 -7.01
CA SER A 47 -17.44 -1.90 -6.43
C SER A 47 -17.96 -2.94 -7.43
N LYS A 48 -18.87 -2.53 -8.32
CA LYS A 48 -19.44 -3.39 -9.39
C LYS A 48 -18.40 -3.88 -10.41
N ALA A 49 -17.22 -3.26 -10.48
CA ALA A 49 -16.14 -3.63 -11.40
C ALA A 49 -15.04 -4.48 -10.71
N CYS A 50 -15.23 -4.86 -9.45
CA CYS A 50 -14.27 -5.61 -8.66
C CYS A 50 -14.90 -6.92 -8.15
N GLN A 51 -14.06 -7.93 -7.95
CA GLN A 51 -14.46 -9.15 -7.23
C GLN A 51 -14.16 -8.94 -5.73
N PRO A 52 -15.10 -9.23 -4.82
CA PRO A 52 -14.84 -9.22 -3.39
C PRO A 52 -13.71 -10.19 -3.03
N ILE A 53 -12.84 -9.80 -2.10
CA ILE A 53 -11.75 -10.64 -1.61
C ILE A 53 -12.26 -11.41 -0.39
N GLU A 54 -12.17 -12.74 -0.44
CA GLU A 54 -12.49 -13.61 0.69
C GLU A 54 -11.27 -13.76 1.60
N TYR A 55 -11.31 -13.09 2.75
CA TYR A 55 -10.26 -13.20 3.76
C TYR A 55 -10.57 -14.33 4.75
N PRO A 56 -9.59 -15.18 5.10
CA PRO A 56 -9.79 -16.22 6.10
C PRO A 56 -10.08 -15.60 7.47
N LYS A 57 -10.87 -16.31 8.28
CA LYS A 57 -11.14 -15.92 9.67
C LYS A 57 -9.84 -15.94 10.49
N PRO A 58 -9.62 -14.97 11.38
CA PRO A 58 -8.45 -14.98 12.27
C PRO A 58 -8.42 -16.23 13.16
N ASP A 59 -7.21 -16.76 13.38
CA ASP A 59 -6.94 -17.99 14.15
C ASP A 59 -6.64 -17.75 15.64
N GLY A 60 -6.43 -16.49 16.05
CA GLY A 60 -6.11 -16.10 17.42
C GLY A 60 -4.70 -16.43 17.89
N VAL A 61 -3.82 -16.88 16.98
CA VAL A 61 -2.41 -17.23 17.28
C VAL A 61 -1.45 -16.43 16.40
N LEU A 62 -1.66 -16.44 15.09
CA LEU A 62 -0.88 -15.68 14.11
C LEU A 62 -1.68 -14.49 13.55
N THR A 63 -3.00 -14.63 13.51
CA THR A 63 -3.93 -13.66 12.93
C THR A 63 -5.03 -13.35 13.94
N PHE A 64 -5.38 -12.08 14.04
CA PHE A 64 -6.29 -11.58 15.08
C PHE A 64 -7.36 -10.69 14.43
N ASP A 65 -8.49 -10.55 15.10
CA ASP A 65 -9.48 -9.57 14.70
C ASP A 65 -9.01 -8.13 14.99
N LEU A 66 -9.70 -7.16 14.41
CA LEU A 66 -9.35 -5.76 14.53
C LEU A 66 -9.52 -5.23 15.96
N LEU A 67 -10.52 -5.71 16.72
CA LEU A 67 -10.79 -5.20 18.07
C LEU A 67 -9.70 -5.62 19.04
N SER A 68 -9.26 -6.88 18.98
CA SER A 68 -8.08 -7.33 19.74
C SER A 68 -6.82 -6.56 19.32
N SER A 69 -6.66 -6.27 18.03
CA SER A 69 -5.52 -5.48 17.54
C SER A 69 -5.53 -4.04 18.06
N VAL A 70 -6.69 -3.36 18.03
CA VAL A 70 -6.86 -1.98 18.51
C VAL A 70 -6.70 -1.91 20.04
N ALA A 71 -7.17 -2.90 20.79
CA ALA A 71 -6.97 -2.94 22.23
C ALA A 71 -5.47 -2.89 22.62
N LEU A 72 -4.61 -3.48 21.80
CA LEU A 72 -3.16 -3.50 22.03
C LEU A 72 -2.44 -2.20 21.62
N THR A 73 -3.08 -1.30 20.88
CA THR A 73 -2.47 0.00 20.54
C THR A 73 -2.53 0.99 21.71
N GLY A 74 -3.39 0.72 22.70
CA GLY A 74 -3.67 1.66 23.79
C GLY A 74 -4.33 2.96 23.31
N THR A 75 -4.88 2.98 22.09
CA THR A 75 -5.54 4.16 21.54
C THR A 75 -6.86 4.40 22.25
N ASN A 76 -7.00 5.57 22.88
CA ASN A 76 -8.23 6.03 23.51
C ASN A 76 -8.41 7.54 23.34
N HIS A 77 -9.66 7.98 23.49
CA HIS A 77 -10.07 9.38 23.46
C HIS A 77 -11.11 9.60 24.55
N GLU A 78 -11.32 10.85 24.97
CA GLU A 78 -12.45 11.18 25.84
C GLU A 78 -13.76 10.85 25.12
N ALA A 79 -14.70 10.24 25.84
CA ALA A 79 -15.92 9.73 25.20
C ALA A 79 -16.87 10.86 24.78
N ASP A 80 -16.84 11.98 25.51
CA ASP A 80 -17.72 13.14 25.30
C ASP A 80 -16.98 14.31 24.64
N GLN A 81 -16.19 14.03 23.60
CA GLN A 81 -15.58 15.05 22.75
C GLN A 81 -16.13 14.93 21.30
N PRO A 82 -16.23 16.04 20.55
CA PRO A 82 -16.64 15.99 19.15
C PRO A 82 -15.64 15.18 18.31
N ALA A 83 -16.18 14.46 17.31
CA ALA A 83 -15.42 13.66 16.35
C ALA A 83 -14.67 14.49 15.31
#